data_AF-A0A101C7I4-F1
#
_entry.id   AF-A0A101C7I4-F1
#
_cell.length_a   1.000
_cell.length_b   1.000
_cell.length_c   1.000
_cell.angle_alpha   90.00
_cell.angle_beta   90.00
_cell.angle_gamma   90.00
#
_symmetry.space_group_name_H-M   'P 1'
#
loop_
_entity.id
_entity.type
_entity.pdbx_description
1 polymer ?
#
loop_
_entity_poly.entity_id
_entity_poly.type
_entity_poly.pdbx_seq_one_letter_code
_entity_poly.pdbx_strand_id
1 'polypeptide(L)'
;MTELRMFPDYYLKLFTGRLTADYQQYLEIISEEDKFLFAADAGIIIPWRDVALRVEVREKFLKSFPNSKLAKKIKDELKDYRYAYLAGYDNTQTNEKGIFFPENVKEFRRFVKENPNSETSKIIVEMLAQKRNSEELWSFIKQRI
;
A
#
# COMPACT_ATOMS: atom_id res chain seq x y z
N MET A 1 -20.18 15.43 7.41
CA MET A 1 -19.32 15.57 8.61
C MET A 1 -18.08 16.33 8.16
N THR A 2 -17.73 17.43 8.82
CA THR A 2 -16.51 18.18 8.47
C THR A 2 -15.39 17.68 9.37
N GLU A 3 -14.35 17.09 8.78
CA GLU A 3 -13.16 16.67 9.52
C GLU A 3 -12.12 17.80 9.55
N LEU A 4 -11.68 18.16 10.75
CA LEU A 4 -10.52 19.04 10.92
C LEU A 4 -9.26 18.19 10.82
N ARG A 5 -8.39 18.51 9.85
CA ARG A 5 -7.08 17.87 9.69
C ARG A 5 -5.97 18.84 10.03
N MET A 6 -4.98 18.36 10.78
CA MET A 6 -3.74 19.10 11.02
C MET A 6 -2.96 19.23 9.71
N PHE A 7 -2.04 20.21 9.64
CA PHE A 7 -1.11 20.27 8.52
C PHE A 7 -0.30 18.96 8.42
N PRO A 8 -0.07 18.42 7.20
CA PRO A 8 0.58 17.12 7.03
C PRO A 8 1.93 17.00 7.75
N ASP A 9 2.69 18.09 7.83
CA ASP A 9 4.02 18.12 8.43
C ASP A 9 4.04 18.54 9.92
N TYR A 10 2.88 18.69 10.56
CA TYR A 10 2.79 19.20 11.93
C TYR A 10 3.60 18.36 12.93
N TYR A 11 3.36 17.04 12.98
CA TYR A 11 4.08 16.15 13.90
C TYR A 11 5.54 15.97 13.51
N LEU A 12 5.84 15.94 12.21
CA LEU A 12 7.21 15.87 11.71
C LEU A 12 8.04 17.06 12.24
N LYS A 13 7.52 18.29 12.11
CA LYS A 13 8.15 19.51 12.63
C LYS A 13 8.27 19.50 14.15
N LEU A 14 7.22 19.06 14.86
CA LEU A 14 7.19 19.05 16.33
C LEU A 14 8.30 18.17 16.93
N PHE A 15 8.62 17.06 16.27
CA PHE A 15 9.58 16.06 16.77
C PHE A 15 10.92 16.05 16.02
N THR A 16 11.15 17.00 15.10
CA THR A 16 12.39 17.08 14.33
C THR A 16 13.62 17.08 15.24
N GLY A 17 14.58 16.19 14.94
CA GLY A 17 15.85 16.07 15.67
C GLY A 17 15.75 15.38 17.05
N ARG A 18 14.57 14.86 17.43
CA ARG A 18 14.33 14.23 18.74
C ARG A 18 14.01 12.73 18.66
N LEU A 19 13.88 12.18 17.45
CA LEU A 19 13.44 10.81 17.20
C LEU A 19 14.61 9.93 16.74
N THR A 20 14.47 8.63 17.00
CA THR A 20 15.29 7.62 16.34
C THR A 20 14.98 7.58 14.83
N ALA A 21 15.92 7.09 14.03
CA ALA A 21 15.81 7.13 12.57
C ALA A 21 14.55 6.42 12.02
N ASP A 22 14.10 5.35 12.67
CA ASP A 22 12.87 4.64 12.31
C ASP A 22 11.62 5.48 12.58
N TYR A 23 11.52 6.14 13.73
CA TYR A 23 10.39 7.05 14.02
C TYR A 23 10.41 8.29 13.12
N GLN A 24 11.60 8.82 12.80
CA GLN A 24 11.76 9.93 11.87
C GLN A 24 11.26 9.54 10.47
N GLN A 25 11.71 8.41 9.92
CA GLN A 25 11.24 7.93 8.61
C GLN A 25 9.74 7.62 8.62
N TYR A 26 9.20 7.10 9.72
CA TYR A 26 7.76 6.87 9.84
C TYR A 26 6.97 8.18 9.74
N LEU A 27 7.38 9.24 10.45
CA LEU A 27 6.70 10.54 10.35
C LEU A 27 6.86 11.20 8.98
N GLU A 28 7.96 10.98 8.28
CA GLU A 28 8.14 11.43 6.88
C GLU A 28 7.15 10.73 5.95
N ILE A 29 6.96 9.41 6.11
CA ILE A 29 5.96 8.65 5.34
C ILE A 29 4.56 9.19 5.59
N ILE A 30 4.16 9.35 6.87
CA ILE A 30 2.83 9.85 7.22
C ILE A 30 2.62 11.28 6.72
N SER A 31 3.62 12.15 6.89
CA SER A 31 3.55 13.54 6.43
C SER A 31 3.42 13.67 4.91
N GLU A 32 3.98 12.74 4.14
CA GLU A 32 3.81 12.74 2.68
C GLU A 32 2.41 12.26 2.30
N GLU A 33 1.92 11.20 2.94
CA GLU A 33 0.60 10.63 2.64
C GLU A 33 -0.56 11.52 3.04
N ASP A 34 -0.43 12.27 4.14
CA ASP A 34 -1.46 13.16 4.65
C ASP A 34 -1.73 14.38 3.74
N LYS A 35 -0.88 14.62 2.73
CA LYS A 35 -1.11 15.67 1.71
C LYS A 35 -2.33 15.38 0.85
N PHE A 36 -2.67 14.10 0.65
CA PHE A 36 -3.77 13.69 -0.22
C PHE A 36 -4.63 12.66 0.49
N LEU A 37 -5.95 12.85 0.44
CA LEU A 37 -6.89 11.87 0.95
C LEU A 37 -6.73 10.56 0.15
N PHE A 38 -6.55 9.43 0.84
CA PHE A 38 -6.29 8.13 0.21
C PHE A 38 -7.55 7.51 -0.41
N ALA A 39 -8.64 7.54 0.35
CA ALA A 39 -9.90 6.92 -0.02
C ALA A 39 -11.08 7.74 0.54
N ALA A 40 -12.22 7.67 -0.16
CA ALA A 40 -13.49 8.23 0.26
C ALA A 40 -14.61 7.33 -0.24
N ASP A 41 -15.67 7.15 0.57
CA ASP A 41 -16.84 6.33 0.22
C ASP A 41 -16.45 4.95 -0.37
N ALA A 42 -15.58 4.21 0.33
CA ALA A 42 -15.06 2.91 -0.11
C ALA A 42 -14.42 2.90 -1.53
N GLY A 43 -13.91 4.03 -1.99
CA GLY A 43 -13.16 4.17 -3.24
C GLY A 43 -11.77 4.77 -3.01
N ILE A 44 -10.76 4.21 -3.65
CA ILE A 44 -9.40 4.74 -3.69
C ILE A 44 -9.39 5.94 -4.64
N ILE A 45 -8.93 7.10 -4.17
CA ILE A 45 -8.99 8.36 -4.93
C ILE A 45 -7.60 8.88 -5.35
N ILE A 46 -6.56 8.07 -5.15
CA ILE A 46 -5.21 8.33 -5.65
C ILE A 46 -4.86 7.37 -6.80
N PRO A 47 -3.93 7.72 -7.70
CA PRO A 47 -3.46 6.82 -8.74
C PRO A 47 -2.92 5.49 -8.18
N TRP A 48 -3.11 4.39 -8.91
CA TRP A 48 -2.58 3.07 -8.50
C TRP A 48 -1.07 3.06 -8.27
N ARG A 49 -0.32 3.90 -8.99
CA ARG A 49 1.11 4.09 -8.78
C ARG A 49 1.44 4.67 -7.40
N ASP A 50 0.59 5.54 -6.88
CA ASP A 50 0.78 6.11 -5.55
C ASP A 50 0.40 5.09 -4.48
N VAL A 51 -0.63 4.25 -4.71
CA VAL A 51 -0.93 3.09 -3.84
C VAL A 51 0.26 2.12 -3.80
N ALA A 52 0.87 1.84 -4.95
CA ALA A 52 2.08 1.04 -5.04
C ALA A 52 3.24 1.64 -4.24
N LEU A 53 3.46 2.95 -4.34
CA LEU A 53 4.48 3.65 -3.54
C LEU A 53 4.25 3.45 -2.04
N ARG A 54 2.98 3.47 -1.57
CA ARG A 54 2.66 3.19 -0.15
C ARG A 54 3.09 1.78 0.26
N VAL A 55 2.95 0.78 -0.61
CA VAL A 55 3.45 -0.59 -0.39
C VAL A 55 4.99 -0.59 -0.32
N GLU A 56 5.65 0.03 -1.30
CA GLU A 56 7.12 0.04 -1.43
C GLU A 56 7.80 0.67 -0.20
N VAL A 57 7.29 1.80 0.29
CA VAL A 57 7.90 2.49 1.44
C VAL A 57 7.77 1.67 2.72
N ARG A 58 6.68 0.89 2.92
CA ARG A 58 6.56 -0.02 4.08
C ARG A 58 7.47 -1.23 3.96
N GLU A 59 7.57 -1.84 2.78
CA GLU A 59 8.53 -2.93 2.57
C GLU A 59 9.97 -2.47 2.84
N LYS A 60 10.33 -1.29 2.33
CA LYS A 60 11.65 -0.67 2.57
C LYS A 60 11.87 -0.35 4.04
N PHE A 61 10.85 0.16 4.74
CA PHE A 61 10.92 0.43 6.18
C PHE A 61 11.24 -0.85 6.96
N LEU A 62 10.50 -1.94 6.73
CA LEU A 62 10.70 -3.20 7.44
C LEU A 62 12.08 -3.82 7.15
N LYS A 63 12.60 -3.64 5.95
CA LYS A 63 13.96 -4.06 5.59
C LYS A 63 15.03 -3.22 6.28
N SER A 64 14.80 -1.91 6.40
CA SER A 64 15.77 -0.97 6.97
C SER A 64 15.77 -1.01 8.50
N PHE A 65 14.63 -1.29 9.11
CA PHE A 65 14.42 -1.28 10.56
C PHE A 65 13.73 -2.55 11.06
N PRO A 66 14.35 -3.74 10.88
CA PRO A 66 13.72 -5.02 11.22
C PRO A 66 13.38 -5.18 12.72
N ASN A 67 14.09 -4.45 13.59
CA ASN A 67 13.91 -4.48 15.04
C ASN A 67 13.18 -3.24 15.59
N SER A 68 12.60 -2.40 14.73
CA SER A 68 11.83 -1.23 15.18
C SER A 68 10.63 -1.64 16.02
N LYS A 69 10.32 -0.84 17.04
CA LYS A 69 9.07 -0.97 17.79
C LYS A 69 7.83 -0.70 16.92
N LEU A 70 7.99 -0.04 15.78
CA LEU A 70 6.94 0.22 14.79
C LEU A 70 6.72 -0.95 13.83
N ALA A 71 7.57 -1.98 13.84
CA ALA A 71 7.53 -3.05 12.83
C ALA A 71 6.17 -3.76 12.75
N LYS A 72 5.48 -3.97 13.89
CA LYS A 72 4.13 -4.57 13.89
C LYS A 72 3.13 -3.66 13.17
N LYS A 73 3.08 -2.38 13.54
CA LYS A 73 2.20 -1.39 12.92
C LYS A 73 2.45 -1.25 11.41
N ILE A 74 3.71 -1.23 11.00
CA ILE A 74 4.08 -1.14 9.58
C ILE A 74 3.69 -2.40 8.81
N LYS A 75 3.75 -3.59 9.42
CA LYS A 75 3.24 -4.82 8.80
C LYS A 75 1.73 -4.79 8.62
N ASP A 76 1.00 -4.31 9.63
CA ASP A 76 -0.46 -4.17 9.55
C ASP A 76 -0.85 -3.17 8.43
N GLU A 77 -0.19 -2.00 8.37
CA GLU A 77 -0.39 -1.03 7.28
C GLU A 77 -0.01 -1.59 5.90
N LEU A 78 1.10 -2.32 5.80
CA LEU A 78 1.53 -2.96 4.56
C LEU A 78 0.48 -3.95 4.05
N LYS A 79 -0.16 -4.70 4.96
CA LYS A 79 -1.25 -5.60 4.62
C LYS A 79 -2.44 -4.84 4.03
N ASP A 80 -2.85 -3.74 4.67
CA ASP A 80 -3.96 -2.92 4.20
C ASP A 80 -3.68 -2.30 2.82
N TYR A 81 -2.48 -1.75 2.62
CA TYR A 81 -2.11 -1.17 1.33
C TYR A 81 -1.90 -2.23 0.24
N ARG A 82 -1.43 -3.43 0.58
CA ARG A 82 -1.40 -4.56 -0.37
C ARG A 82 -2.81 -4.99 -0.76
N TYR A 83 -3.73 -5.06 0.20
CA TYR A 83 -5.13 -5.37 -0.11
C TYR A 83 -5.71 -4.33 -1.08
N ALA A 84 -5.57 -3.04 -0.74
CA ALA A 84 -6.03 -1.95 -1.59
C ALA A 84 -5.40 -2.01 -2.98
N TYR A 85 -4.10 -2.27 -3.09
CA TYR A 85 -3.40 -2.30 -4.38
C TYR A 85 -3.78 -3.52 -5.24
N LEU A 86 -3.92 -4.71 -4.64
CA LEU A 86 -4.13 -5.96 -5.38
C LEU A 86 -5.61 -6.21 -5.68
N ALA A 87 -6.50 -5.92 -4.73
CA ALA A 87 -7.94 -6.18 -4.84
C ALA A 87 -8.75 -4.91 -5.16
N GLY A 88 -8.31 -3.75 -4.70
CA GLY A 88 -9.10 -2.53 -4.69
C GLY A 88 -10.09 -2.48 -3.53
N TYR A 89 -10.94 -1.46 -3.53
CA TYR A 89 -12.10 -1.33 -2.65
C TYR A 89 -13.39 -1.43 -3.45
N ASP A 90 -14.54 -1.48 -2.78
CA ASP A 90 -15.85 -1.73 -3.39
C ASP A 90 -16.13 -0.86 -4.61
N ASN A 91 -15.82 0.44 -4.52
CA ASN A 91 -16.06 1.43 -5.59
C ASN A 91 -14.88 1.61 -6.54
N THR A 92 -13.75 0.94 -6.30
CA THR A 92 -12.52 1.02 -7.12
C THR A 92 -11.83 -0.34 -7.13
N GLN A 93 -12.52 -1.34 -7.66
CA GLN A 93 -12.01 -2.70 -7.78
C GLN A 93 -10.89 -2.77 -8.83
N THR A 94 -10.00 -3.75 -8.70
CA THR A 94 -8.93 -4.00 -9.70
C THR A 94 -9.36 -5.00 -10.78
N ASN A 95 -10.50 -5.66 -10.57
CA ASN A 95 -11.02 -6.72 -11.41
C ASN A 95 -12.55 -6.77 -11.35
N GLU A 96 -13.16 -7.36 -12.37
CA GLU A 96 -14.57 -7.75 -12.36
C GLU A 96 -14.67 -9.26 -12.61
N LYS A 97 -15.34 -9.99 -11.72
CA LYS A 97 -15.51 -11.46 -11.82
C LYS A 97 -14.17 -12.23 -11.96
N GLY A 98 -13.09 -11.70 -11.37
CA GLY A 98 -11.74 -12.27 -11.45
C GLY A 98 -10.95 -11.88 -12.70
N ILE A 99 -11.51 -11.03 -13.56
CA ILE A 99 -10.82 -10.49 -14.74
C ILE A 99 -10.29 -9.09 -14.40
N PHE A 100 -8.97 -8.95 -14.27
CA PHE A 100 -8.34 -7.65 -13.99
C PHE A 100 -8.55 -6.65 -15.12
N PHE A 101 -8.78 -5.38 -14.76
CA PHE A 101 -8.86 -4.32 -15.75
C PHE A 101 -7.49 -4.08 -16.42
N PRO A 102 -7.44 -3.69 -17.70
CA PRO A 102 -6.19 -3.51 -18.44
C PRO A 102 -5.19 -2.55 -17.78
N GLU A 103 -5.69 -1.47 -17.17
CA GLU A 103 -4.89 -0.50 -16.43
C GLU A 103 -4.22 -1.11 -15.20
N ASN A 104 -4.92 -1.95 -14.45
CA ASN A 104 -4.37 -2.66 -13.29
C ASN A 104 -3.32 -3.67 -13.73
N VAL A 105 -3.56 -4.44 -14.81
CA VAL A 105 -2.57 -5.36 -15.35
C VAL A 105 -1.30 -4.62 -15.81
N LYS A 106 -1.45 -3.47 -16.47
CA LYS A 106 -0.32 -2.63 -16.90
C LYS A 106 0.48 -2.15 -15.68
N GLU A 107 -0.19 -1.69 -14.65
CA GLU A 107 0.43 -1.19 -13.43
C GLU A 107 1.13 -2.32 -12.63
N PHE A 108 0.49 -3.48 -12.49
CA PHE A 108 1.10 -4.65 -11.88
C PHE A 108 2.37 -5.11 -12.60
N ARG A 109 2.36 -5.12 -13.94
CA ARG A 109 3.56 -5.44 -14.74
C ARG A 109 4.66 -4.39 -14.57
N ARG A 110 4.31 -3.10 -14.48
CA ARG A 110 5.25 -2.02 -14.16
C ARG A 110 5.90 -2.28 -12.80
N PHE A 111 5.09 -2.52 -11.78
CA PHE A 111 5.55 -2.76 -10.42
C PHE A 111 6.53 -3.93 -10.33
N VAL A 112 6.18 -5.08 -10.92
CA VAL A 112 7.06 -6.27 -10.95
C VAL A 112 8.40 -5.96 -11.63
N LYS A 113 8.37 -5.19 -12.72
CA LYS A 113 9.58 -4.80 -13.46
C LYS A 113 10.49 -3.87 -12.63
N GLU A 114 9.92 -2.89 -11.94
CA GLU A 114 10.68 -1.91 -11.15
C GLU A 114 11.13 -2.47 -9.80
N ASN A 115 10.36 -3.42 -9.24
CA ASN A 115 10.59 -3.99 -7.91
C ASN A 115 10.71 -5.53 -7.95
N PRO A 116 11.64 -6.13 -8.70
CA PRO A 116 11.71 -7.59 -8.88
C PRO A 116 11.95 -8.39 -7.59
N ASN A 117 12.52 -7.75 -6.56
CA ASN A 117 12.81 -8.37 -5.26
C ASN A 117 11.74 -8.10 -4.20
N SER A 118 10.67 -7.36 -4.54
CA SER A 118 9.54 -7.11 -3.63
C SER A 118 8.75 -8.40 -3.40
N GLU A 119 8.28 -8.60 -2.18
CA GLU A 119 7.38 -9.72 -1.88
C GLU A 119 6.03 -9.52 -2.57
N THR A 120 5.55 -8.27 -2.66
CA THR A 120 4.36 -7.93 -3.47
C THR A 120 4.55 -8.30 -4.94
N SER A 121 5.74 -8.15 -5.52
CA SER A 121 5.99 -8.58 -6.91
C SER A 121 5.82 -10.09 -7.10
N LYS A 122 6.24 -10.91 -6.12
CA LYS A 122 6.03 -12.37 -6.18
C LYS A 122 4.54 -12.71 -6.13
N ILE A 123 3.80 -12.07 -5.23
CA ILE A 123 2.35 -12.23 -5.12
C ILE A 123 1.67 -11.88 -6.46
N ILE A 124 2.05 -10.76 -7.08
CA ILE A 124 1.51 -10.34 -8.38
C ILE A 124 1.79 -11.37 -9.48
N VAL A 125 3.01 -11.90 -9.55
CA VAL A 125 3.37 -12.93 -10.54
C VAL A 125 2.51 -14.18 -10.36
N GLU A 126 2.38 -14.69 -9.14
CA GLU A 126 1.50 -15.84 -8.83
C GLU A 126 0.01 -15.54 -9.11
N MET A 127 -0.42 -14.32 -8.82
CA MET A 127 -1.78 -13.85 -9.03
C MET A 127 -2.14 -13.84 -10.52
N LEU A 128 -1.27 -13.31 -11.37
CA LEU A 128 -1.48 -13.18 -12.82
C LEU A 128 -1.25 -14.48 -13.60
N ALA A 129 -0.53 -15.45 -13.03
CA ALA A 129 -0.23 -16.72 -13.69
C ALA A 129 -1.43 -17.67 -13.83
N GLN A 130 -2.47 -17.50 -13.01
CA GLN A 130 -3.64 -18.38 -13.00
C GLN A 130 -4.92 -17.55 -13.03
N LYS A 131 -5.85 -17.93 -13.90
CA LYS A 131 -7.21 -17.38 -13.86
C LYS A 131 -7.93 -17.91 -12.63
N ARG A 132 -8.62 -17.01 -11.93
CA ARG A 132 -9.41 -17.30 -10.73
C ARG A 132 -10.74 -16.60 -10.86
N ASN A 133 -11.80 -17.19 -10.32
CA ASN A 133 -13.03 -16.42 -10.10
C ASN A 133 -12.83 -15.43 -8.93
N SER A 134 -13.83 -14.57 -8.67
CA SER A 134 -13.72 -13.56 -7.61
C SER A 134 -13.46 -14.12 -6.21
N GLU A 135 -14.09 -15.24 -5.85
CA GLU A 135 -13.93 -15.86 -4.52
C GLU A 135 -12.54 -16.48 -4.35
N GLU A 136 -12.07 -17.19 -5.37
CA GLU A 136 -10.73 -17.77 -5.42
C GLU A 136 -9.66 -16.69 -5.38
N LEU A 137 -9.84 -15.59 -6.10
CA LEU A 137 -8.91 -14.48 -6.12
C LEU A 137 -8.85 -13.78 -4.76
N TRP A 138 -10.01 -13.51 -4.15
CA TRP A 138 -10.09 -12.92 -2.82
C TRP A 138 -9.39 -13.80 -1.77
N SER A 139 -9.65 -15.11 -1.82
CA SER A 139 -9.01 -16.09 -0.92
C SER A 139 -7.50 -16.14 -1.12
N PHE A 140 -7.03 -16.14 -2.38
CA PHE A 140 -5.61 -16.08 -2.72
C PHE A 140 -4.93 -14.84 -2.11
N ILE A 141 -5.51 -13.64 -2.33
CA ILE A 141 -4.92 -12.39 -1.83
C ILE A 141 -4.85 -12.43 -0.30
N LYS A 142 -5.95 -12.78 0.38
CA LYS A 142 -6.03 -12.79 1.85
C LYS A 142 -5.02 -13.73 2.51
N GLN A 143 -4.66 -14.84 1.85
CA GLN A 143 -3.68 -15.80 2.37
C GLN A 143 -2.22 -15.34 2.19
N ARG A 144 -1.97 -14.36 1.32
CA ARG A 144 -0.62 -13.89 0.97
C ARG A 144 -0.24 -12.57 1.67
N ILE A 145 -1.16 -11.94 2.40
CA ILE A 145 -0.98 -10.61 3.00
C ILE A 145 -1.19 -10.58 4.52
#